data_AF-A0A927H714-F1
#
_entry.id   AF-A0A927H714-F1
#
_cell.length_a   1.000
_cell.length_b   1.000
_cell.length_c   1.000
_cell.angle_alpha   90.00
_cell.angle_beta   90.00
_cell.angle_gamma   90.00
#
_symmetry.space_group_name_H-M   'P 1'
#
loop_
_entity.id
_entity.type
_entity.pdbx_description
1 polymer ?
#
loop_
_entity_poly.entity_id
_entity_poly.type
_entity_poly.pdbx_seq_one_letter_code
_entity_poly.pdbx_strand_id
1 'polypeptide(L)'
;MKIAKKISFWLALFSLAVCLFNLSGEDDKNLLLFFTNPLLLALNGYLTKLNASMANEELFMLIVYGIHLGSWLIAGLLLDGMISRLKQR
;
A
#
# COMPACT_ATOMS: atom_id res chain seq x y z
N MET A 1 -20.17 -0.15 -13.90
CA MET A 1 -18.77 -0.07 -14.43
C MET A 1 -18.08 -1.40 -14.21
N LYS A 2 -17.36 -1.94 -15.21
CA LYS A 2 -16.54 -3.15 -15.03
C LYS A 2 -15.42 -2.88 -14.01
N ILE A 3 -15.17 -3.80 -13.08
CA ILE A 3 -14.19 -3.58 -11.99
C ILE A 3 -12.77 -3.32 -12.50
N ALA A 4 -12.37 -4.00 -13.57
CA ALA A 4 -11.09 -3.79 -14.26
C ALA A 4 -10.94 -2.39 -14.92
N LYS A 5 -11.97 -1.54 -14.90
CA LYS A 5 -11.88 -0.15 -15.35
C LYS A 5 -11.66 0.85 -14.21
N LYS A 6 -11.66 0.39 -12.95
CA LYS A 6 -11.50 1.22 -11.77
C LYS A 6 -10.02 1.40 -11.44
N ILE A 7 -9.61 2.62 -11.12
CA ILE A 7 -8.24 2.92 -10.67
C ILE A 7 -7.97 2.22 -9.33
N SER A 8 -8.95 2.20 -8.42
CA SER A 8 -8.88 1.45 -7.16
C SER A 8 -8.49 -0.01 -7.33
N PHE A 9 -9.03 -0.67 -8.37
CA PHE A 9 -8.70 -2.07 -8.65
C PHE A 9 -7.22 -2.22 -9.03
N TRP A 10 -6.71 -1.40 -9.93
CA TRP A 10 -5.32 -1.49 -10.40
C TRP A 10 -4.31 -1.08 -9.32
N LEU A 11 -4.61 -0.08 -8.49
CA LEU A 11 -3.74 0.32 -7.38
C LEU A 11 -3.70 -0.74 -6.28
N ALA A 12 -4.84 -1.37 -5.96
CA ALA A 12 -4.86 -2.49 -5.02
C ALA A 12 -4.10 -3.70 -5.57
N LEU A 13 -4.26 -4.03 -6.86
CA LEU A 13 -3.53 -5.11 -7.50
C LEU A 13 -2.01 -4.85 -7.54
N PHE A 14 -1.61 -3.63 -7.90
CA PHE A 14 -0.21 -3.20 -7.86
C PHE A 14 0.36 -3.35 -6.44
N SER A 15 -0.35 -2.83 -5.43
CA SER A 15 0.08 -2.97 -4.04
C SER A 15 0.22 -4.43 -3.63
N LEU A 16 -0.71 -5.30 -4.03
CA LEU A 16 -0.65 -6.72 -3.71
C LEU A 16 0.60 -7.36 -4.34
N ALA A 17 0.91 -7.02 -5.59
CA ALA A 17 2.11 -7.51 -6.27
C ALA A 17 3.40 -7.07 -5.55
N VAL A 18 3.47 -5.82 -5.09
CA VAL A 18 4.62 -5.32 -4.30
C VAL A 18 4.75 -6.10 -2.98
N CYS A 19 3.65 -6.30 -2.24
CA CYS A 19 3.69 -7.06 -1.00
C CYS A 19 4.10 -8.53 -1.22
N LEU A 20 3.64 -9.17 -2.30
CA LEU A 20 4.02 -10.56 -2.62
C LEU A 20 5.49 -10.68 -3.03
N PHE A 21 6.01 -9.71 -3.79
CA PHE A 21 7.42 -9.66 -4.15
C PHE A 21 8.31 -9.43 -2.93
N ASN A 22 7.85 -8.60 -1.98
CA ASN A 22 8.55 -8.43 -0.72
C ASN A 22 8.52 -9.71 0.14
N LEU A 23 7.36 -10.37 0.21
CA LEU A 23 7.19 -11.63 0.93
C LEU A 23 8.04 -12.78 0.37
N SER A 24 8.42 -12.74 -0.92
CA SER A 24 9.31 -13.76 -1.50
C SER A 24 10.77 -13.65 -1.03
N GLY A 25 11.13 -12.58 -0.29
CA GLY A 25 12.50 -12.36 0.20
C GLY A 25 13.45 -11.74 -0.84
N GLU A 26 12.95 -11.35 -2.03
CA GLU A 26 13.77 -10.68 -3.05
C GLU A 26 13.98 -9.19 -2.74
N ASP A 27 13.20 -8.63 -1.82
CA ASP A 27 13.29 -7.25 -1.33
C ASP A 27 13.60 -7.20 0.18
N ASP A 28 14.72 -7.80 0.58
CA ASP A 28 15.18 -7.87 1.98
C ASP A 28 15.23 -6.53 2.71
N LYS A 29 15.35 -5.42 1.97
CA LYS A 29 15.45 -4.07 2.52
C LYS A 29 14.13 -3.32 2.53
N ASN A 30 13.04 -3.95 2.11
CA ASN A 30 11.71 -3.35 1.98
C ASN A 30 11.69 -2.08 1.09
N LEU A 31 12.65 -1.94 0.18
CA LEU A 31 12.85 -0.71 -0.60
C LEU A 31 11.64 -0.46 -1.50
N LEU A 32 11.08 -1.53 -2.08
CA LEU A 32 9.97 -1.39 -2.99
C LEU A 32 8.70 -0.93 -2.25
N LEU A 33 8.44 -1.48 -1.05
CA LEU A 33 7.34 -1.02 -0.20
C LEU A 33 7.45 0.47 0.13
N PHE A 34 8.62 0.94 0.57
CA PHE A 34 8.79 2.33 0.99
C PHE A 34 8.83 3.31 -0.19
N PHE A 35 9.43 2.96 -1.33
CA PHE A 35 9.48 3.86 -2.48
C PHE A 35 8.19 3.92 -3.27
N THR A 36 7.40 2.84 -3.27
CA THR A 36 6.11 2.81 -3.96
C THR A 36 4.94 3.22 -3.07
N ASN A 37 5.19 3.67 -1.83
CA ASN A 37 4.13 4.15 -0.95
C ASN A 37 4.53 5.40 -0.16
N PRO A 38 4.02 6.58 -0.53
CA PRO A 38 4.38 7.82 0.15
C PRO A 38 3.93 7.84 1.61
N LEU A 39 2.88 7.11 1.99
CA LEU A 39 2.43 7.04 3.38
C LEU A 39 3.40 6.23 4.24
N LEU A 40 3.89 5.08 3.75
CA LEU A 40 4.93 4.33 4.44
C LEU A 40 6.21 5.16 4.59
N LEU A 41 6.61 5.86 3.52
CA LEU A 41 7.79 6.72 3.55
C LEU A 41 7.65 7.84 4.61
N ALA A 42 6.50 8.50 4.65
CA ALA A 42 6.20 9.53 5.65
C ALA A 42 6.18 8.97 7.09
N LEU A 43 5.72 7.72 7.27
CA LEU A 43 5.65 7.05 8.56
C LEU A 43 6.93 6.30 8.95
N ASN A 44 7.98 6.33 8.13
CA ASN A 44 9.17 5.51 8.32
C ASN A 44 9.78 5.64 9.73
N GLY A 45 9.92 6.86 10.25
CA GLY A 45 10.46 7.08 11.60
C GLY A 45 9.59 6.49 12.72
N TYR A 46 8.25 6.47 12.55
CA TYR A 46 7.33 5.84 13.49
C TYR A 46 7.37 4.31 13.37
N LEU A 47 7.36 3.79 12.13
CA LEU A 47 7.43 2.36 11.85
C LEU A 47 8.74 1.74 12.34
N THR A 48 9.86 2.45 12.23
CA THR A 48 11.15 2.01 12.77
C THR A 48 11.10 1.84 14.29
N LYS A 49 10.49 2.81 15.01
CA LYS A 49 10.31 2.72 16.46
C LYS A 49 9.34 1.61 16.85
N LEU A 50 8.25 1.46 16.10
CA LEU A 50 7.27 0.40 16.30
C LEU A 50 7.93 -0.98 16.14
N ASN A 51 8.69 -1.20 15.07
CA ASN A 51 9.43 -2.44 14.84
C ASN A 51 10.37 -2.77 16.00
N ALA A 52 11.15 -1.78 16.45
CA ALA A 52 12.07 -1.96 17.58
C ALA A 52 11.36 -2.30 18.91
N SER A 53 10.09 -1.92 19.06
CA SER A 53 9.28 -2.22 20.26
C SER A 53 8.50 -3.54 20.15
N MET A 54 8.38 -4.10 18.95
CA MET A 54 7.62 -5.32 18.70
C MET A 54 8.52 -6.55 18.81
N ALA A 55 8.07 -7.56 19.56
CA ALA A 55 8.76 -8.84 19.66
C ALA A 55 8.43 -9.82 18.51
N ASN A 56 7.52 -9.44 17.60
CA ASN A 56 7.06 -10.27 16.51
C ASN A 56 7.19 -9.52 15.17
N GLU A 57 8.18 -9.93 14.39
CA GLU A 57 8.50 -9.36 13.08
C GLU A 57 7.43 -9.66 12.03
N GLU A 58 6.83 -10.87 12.04
CA GLU A 58 5.76 -11.22 11.12
C GLU A 58 4.53 -10.32 11.30
N LEU A 59 4.19 -10.02 12.55
CA LEU A 59 3.09 -9.11 12.87
C LEU A 59 3.42 -7.67 12.42
N PHE A 60 4.67 -7.23 12.59
CA PHE A 60 5.11 -5.93 12.07
C PHE A 60 4.97 -5.87 10.54
N MET A 61 5.42 -6.89 9.82
CA MET A 61 5.29 -6.96 8.36
C MET A 61 3.83 -6.98 7.91
N LEU A 62 2.95 -7.69 8.62
CA LEU A 62 1.52 -7.67 8.34
C LEU A 62 0.92 -6.26 8.47
N ILE A 63 1.36 -5.48 9.47
CA ILE A 63 0.96 -4.07 9.63
C ILE A 63 1.45 -3.24 8.44
N VAL A 64 2.72 -3.40 8.04
CA VAL A 64 3.30 -2.68 6.90
C VAL A 64 2.54 -2.99 5.60
N TYR A 65 2.26 -4.26 5.32
CA TYR A 65 1.46 -4.68 4.16
C TYR A 65 0.03 -4.13 4.22
N GLY A 66 -0.58 -4.13 5.41
CA GLY A 66 -1.92 -3.57 5.63
C GLY A 66 -1.96 -2.07 5.33
N ILE A 67 -0.96 -1.31 5.78
CA ILE A 67 -0.85 0.12 5.47
C ILE A 67 -0.61 0.32 3.97
N HIS A 68 0.27 -0.47 3.36
CA HIS A 68 0.59 -0.35 1.93
C HIS A 68 -0.67 -0.57 1.05
N LEU A 69 -1.39 -1.66 1.30
CA LEU A 69 -2.60 -2.02 0.55
C LEU A 69 -3.75 -1.06 0.85
N GLY A 70 -3.98 -0.75 2.13
CA GLY A 70 -5.06 0.13 2.57
C GLY A 70 -4.92 1.53 1.98
N SER A 71 -3.73 2.11 2.02
CA SER A 71 -3.49 3.47 1.49
C SER A 71 -3.70 3.54 -0.03
N TRP A 72 -3.21 2.56 -0.79
CA TRP A 72 -3.41 2.52 -2.24
C TRP A 72 -4.87 2.28 -2.64
N LEU A 73 -5.58 1.41 -1.91
CA LEU A 73 -7.00 1.18 -2.13
C LEU A 73 -7.81 2.46 -1.86
N ILE A 74 -7.56 3.14 -0.73
CA ILE A 74 -8.21 4.41 -0.38
C ILE A 74 -7.91 5.48 -1.44
N ALA A 75 -6.64 5.65 -1.82
CA ALA A 75 -6.25 6.61 -2.85
C ALA A 75 -6.97 6.34 -4.18
N GLY A 76 -7.04 5.09 -4.62
CA GLY A 76 -7.74 4.72 -5.83
C GLY A 76 -9.25 4.93 -5.76
N LEU A 77 -9.88 4.67 -4.61
CA LEU A 77 -11.31 4.94 -4.40
C LEU A 77 -11.61 6.44 -4.46
N LEU A 78 -10.74 7.27 -3.88
CA LEU A 78 -10.84 8.72 -3.97
C LEU A 78 -10.74 9.19 -5.43
N LEU A 79 -9.77 8.68 -6.20
CA LEU A 79 -9.61 9.01 -7.62
C LEU A 79 -10.80 8.58 -8.46
N ASP A 80 -11.29 7.34 -8.27
CA ASP A 80 -12.50 6.85 -8.96
C ASP A 80 -13.72 7.74 -8.65
N GLY A 81 -13.87 8.17 -7.39
CA GLY A 81 -14.92 9.09 -6.96
C GLY A 81 -14.81 10.47 -7.60
N MET A 82 -13.59 11.04 -7.66
CA MET A 82 -13.32 12.33 -8.30
C MET A 82 -13.63 12.28 -9.81
N ILE A 83 -13.18 11.25 -10.52
CA ILE A 83 -13.43 11.07 -11.95
C ILE A 83 -14.93 10.90 -12.23
N SER A 84 -15.64 10.16 -11.38
CA SER A 84 -17.08 9.96 -11.53
C SER A 84 -17.85 11.28 -11.38
N ARG A 85 -17.43 12.14 -10.44
CA ARG A 85 -18.01 13.49 -10.27
C ARG A 85 -17.70 14.41 -11.44
N LEU A 86 -16.50 14.33 -12.02
CA LEU A 86 -16.12 15.13 -13.19
C LEU A 86 -16.90 14.73 -14.45
N LYS A 87 -17.22 13.45 -14.64
CA LYS A 87 -18.04 12.97 -15.77
C LYS A 87 -19.52 13.33 -15.68
N GLN A 88 -20.00 13.70 -14.49
CA GLN A 88 -21.39 14.09 -14.26
C GLN A 88 -21.62 15.60 -14.44
N ARG A 89 -20.55 16.40 -14.53
CA ARG A 89 -20.59 17.82 -14.90
C ARG A 89 -20.40 17.95 -16.41
#